data_AF-A0A9X0DCB1-F1
#
_entry.id   AF-A0A9X0DCB1-F1
#
_cell.length_a   1.000
_cell.length_b   1.000
_cell.length_c   1.000
_cell.angle_alpha   90.00
_cell.angle_beta   90.00
_cell.angle_gamma   90.00
#
_symmetry.space_group_name_H-M   'P 1'
#
loop_
_entity.id
_entity.type
_entity.pdbx_description
1 polymer ?
#
loop_
_entity_poly.entity_id
_entity_poly.type
_entity_poly.pdbx_seq_one_letter_code
_entity_poly.pdbx_strand_id
1 'polypeptide(L)'
;MRPKVRVQVVFPDMRCQWFISKRDDLHVLSPLRQRLATTVILSHSGWSEPGLIEVSLVLKYTPDVDEEGVLNLGSPAANTTDVDSSGYEANQSSKDNLVDGVINLCSPVQVCIMPKVIR
;
A
#
# COMPACT_ATOMS: atom_id res chain seq x y z
N MET A 1 12.20 11.93 -0.83
CA MET A 1 10.92 11.58 -1.51
C MET A 1 9.82 11.60 -0.45
N ARG A 2 8.64 12.22 -0.68
CA ARG A 2 7.53 12.14 0.30
C ARG A 2 6.74 10.84 0.05
N PRO A 3 6.38 10.05 1.09
CA PRO A 3 5.61 8.83 0.93
C PRO A 3 4.27 9.14 0.24
N LYS A 4 3.97 8.42 -0.85
CA LYS A 4 2.72 8.56 -1.61
C LYS A 4 1.66 7.65 -0.99
N VAL A 5 1.02 8.14 0.07
CA VAL A 5 -0.17 7.49 0.65
C VAL A 5 -1.28 7.45 -0.41
N ARG A 6 -1.96 6.31 -0.52
CA ARG A 6 -3.09 6.06 -1.41
C ARG A 6 -4.26 5.54 -0.60
N VAL A 7 -5.46 5.74 -1.14
CA VAL A 7 -6.67 5.07 -0.64
C VAL A 7 -6.93 3.86 -1.53
N GLN A 8 -6.97 2.67 -0.94
CA GLN A 8 -7.38 1.45 -1.61
C GLN A 8 -8.86 1.20 -1.33
N VAL A 9 -9.59 0.81 -2.37
CA VAL A 9 -11.01 0.44 -2.30
C VAL A 9 -11.16 -0.93 -2.93
N VAL A 10 -11.68 -1.89 -2.16
CA VAL A 10 -11.98 -3.24 -2.63
C VAL A 10 -13.49 -3.40 -2.66
N PHE A 11 -14.03 -3.69 -3.84
CA PHE A 11 -15.45 -3.94 -4.05
C PHE A 11 -15.82 -5.40 -3.73
N PRO A 12 -17.11 -5.73 -3.52
CA PRO A 12 -17.57 -7.09 -3.23
C PRO A 12 -17.18 -8.13 -4.30
N ASP A 13 -17.00 -7.69 -5.55
CA ASP A 13 -16.57 -8.52 -6.68
C ASP A 13 -15.04 -8.69 -6.77
N MET A 14 -14.33 -8.35 -5.68
CA MET A 14 -12.87 -8.38 -5.55
C MET A 14 -12.14 -7.43 -6.49
N ARG A 15 -12.83 -6.52 -7.19
CA ARG A 15 -12.15 -5.44 -7.92
C ARG A 15 -11.51 -4.48 -6.94
N CYS A 16 -10.25 -4.16 -7.19
CA CYS A 16 -9.45 -3.25 -6.37
C CYS A 16 -9.16 -1.96 -7.16
N GLN A 17 -9.47 -0.81 -6.56
CA GLN A 17 -9.23 0.51 -7.14
C GLN A 17 -8.41 1.38 -6.20
N TRP A 18 -7.39 2.04 -6.75
CA TRP A 18 -6.46 2.85 -5.97
C TRP A 18 -6.62 4.31 -6.32
N PHE A 19 -6.84 5.14 -5.30
CA PHE A 19 -6.97 6.58 -5.42
C PHE A 19 -5.71 7.26 -4.90
N ILE A 20 -5.17 8.17 -5.70
CA ILE A 20 -4.04 8.99 -5.32
C ILE A 20 -4.59 10.21 -4.60
N SER A 21 -4.25 10.36 -3.33
CA SER A 21 -4.59 11.55 -2.55
C SER A 21 -3.97 12.80 -3.16
N LYS A 22 -4.73 13.91 -3.18
CA LYS A 22 -4.18 15.20 -3.60
C LYS A 22 -3.18 15.69 -2.56
N ARG A 23 -2.25 16.53 -2.99
CA ARG A 23 -1.27 17.13 -2.07
C ARG A 23 -1.94 18.04 -1.03
N ASP A 24 -2.97 18.77 -1.44
CA ASP A 24 -3.67 19.74 -0.59
C ASP A 24 -4.55 19.07 0.48
N ASP A 25 -4.89 17.79 0.28
CA ASP A 25 -5.66 16.98 1.24
C ASP A 25 -4.80 16.54 2.44
N LEU A 26 -3.47 16.64 2.34
CA LEU A 26 -2.54 16.21 3.37
C LEU A 26 -2.06 17.39 4.22
N HIS A 27 -2.54 17.44 5.45
CA HIS A 27 -2.21 18.49 6.42
C HIS A 27 -1.23 17.99 7.46
N VAL A 28 -0.19 18.79 7.76
CA VAL A 28 0.74 18.53 8.84
C VAL A 28 0.19 19.17 10.12
N LEU A 29 -0.09 18.36 11.13
CA LEU A 29 -0.56 18.84 12.44
C LEU A 29 0.61 19.02 13.43
N SER A 30 1.58 18.11 13.38
CA SER A 30 2.86 18.18 14.11
C SER A 30 3.92 17.34 13.38
N PRO A 31 5.21 17.38 13.75
CA PRO A 31 6.26 16.64 13.04
C PRO A 31 6.00 15.14 12.86
N LEU A 32 5.29 14.51 13.81
CA LEU A 32 4.95 13.08 13.77
C LEU A 32 3.44 12.83 13.57
N ARG A 33 2.66 13.88 13.28
CA ARG A 33 1.20 13.77 13.15
C ARG A 33 0.73 14.48 11.90
N GLN A 34 0.21 13.70 10.97
CA GLN A 34 -0.38 14.19 9.73
C GLN A 34 -1.85 13.79 9.67
N ARG A 35 -2.66 14.57 8.95
CA ARG A 35 -4.06 14.30 8.68
C ARG A 35 -4.29 14.31 7.17
N LEU A 36 -4.80 13.21 6.64
CA LEU A 36 -5.29 13.13 5.28
C LEU A 36 -6.80 13.33 5.28
N ALA A 37 -7.29 14.36 4.59
CA ALA A 37 -8.71 14.65 4.42
C ALA A 37 -9.04 14.67 2.91
N THR A 38 -9.38 13.51 2.35
CA THR A 38 -9.66 13.36 0.91
C THR A 38 -11.06 12.82 0.67
N THR A 39 -11.64 13.11 -0.49
CA THR A 39 -12.95 12.59 -0.91
C THR A 39 -12.75 11.56 -2.01
N VAL A 40 -13.24 10.34 -1.77
CA VAL A 40 -13.25 9.26 -2.76
C VAL A 40 -14.69 9.05 -3.22
N ILE A 41 -14.91 9.14 -4.53
CA ILE A 41 -16.22 8.91 -5.14
C ILE A 41 -16.31 7.46 -5.55
N LEU A 42 -17.31 6.76 -5.00
CA LEU A 42 -17.58 5.36 -5.29
C LEU A 42 -18.78 5.28 -6.23
N SER A 43 -18.63 4.57 -7.34
CA SER A 43 -19.69 4.31 -8.30
C SER A 43 -19.72 2.82 -8.63
N HIS A 44 -20.91 2.23 -8.61
CA HIS A 44 -21.14 0.83 -8.97
C HIS A 44 -22.39 0.72 -9.84
N SER A 45 -22.43 -0.28 -10.72
CA SER A 45 -23.67 -0.71 -11.36
C SER A 45 -24.61 -1.26 -10.30
N GLY A 46 -25.94 -1.06 -10.44
CA GLY A 46 -26.91 -1.46 -9.42
C GLY A 46 -26.67 -2.89 -8.91
N TRP A 47 -26.43 -3.00 -7.60
CA TRP A 47 -26.38 -4.29 -6.92
C TRP A 47 -27.80 -4.76 -6.59
N SER A 48 -28.03 -6.07 -6.64
CA SER A 48 -29.27 -6.70 -6.17
C SER A 48 -29.25 -6.98 -4.67
N GLU A 49 -28.05 -7.11 -4.10
CA GLU A 49 -27.82 -7.48 -2.70
C GLU A 49 -26.96 -6.42 -2.00
N PRO A 50 -27.04 -6.30 -0.66
CA PRO A 50 -26.13 -5.48 0.10
C PRO A 50 -24.68 -5.89 -0.15
N GLY A 51 -23.82 -4.92 -0.46
CA GLY A 51 -22.39 -5.16 -0.68
C GLY A 51 -21.53 -4.43 0.35
N LEU A 52 -20.50 -5.11 0.84
CA LEU A 52 -19.47 -4.50 1.69
C LEU A 52 -18.30 -4.06 0.82
N ILE A 53 -17.99 -2.77 0.86
CA ILE A 53 -16.79 -2.20 0.27
C ILE A 53 -15.76 -2.00 1.36
N GLU A 54 -14.55 -2.50 1.14
CA GLU A 54 -13.43 -2.27 2.06
C GLU A 54 -12.62 -1.06 1.60
N VAL A 55 -12.34 -0.14 2.53
CA VAL A 55 -11.55 1.07 2.30
C VAL A 55 -10.36 1.06 3.24
N SER A 56 -9.15 1.12 2.70
CA SER A 56 -7.92 1.14 3.50
C SER A 56 -6.94 2.21 3.03
N LEU A 57 -6.05 2.62 3.92
CA LEU A 57 -4.92 3.47 3.57
C LEU A 57 -3.70 2.60 3.32
N VAL A 58 -3.04 2.86 2.19
CA VAL A 58 -1.89 2.07 1.76
C VAL A 58 -0.74 2.95 1.29
N LEU A 59 0.48 2.43 1.41
CA LEU A 59 1.68 3.03 0.86
C LEU A 59 2.20 2.16 -0.28
N LYS A 60 2.38 2.74 -1.46
CA LYS A 60 3.11 2.05 -2.53
C LYS A 60 4.60 2.06 -2.19
N TYR A 61 5.14 0.88 -1.95
CA TYR A 61 6.57 0.68 -1.76
C TYR A 61 7.25 0.58 -3.13
N THR A 62 8.27 1.40 -3.33
CA THR A 62 9.21 1.25 -4.45
C THR A 62 10.57 1.06 -3.81
N PRO A 63 11.18 -0.13 -3.90
CA PRO A 63 12.50 -0.33 -3.35
C PRO A 63 13.50 0.59 -4.06
N ASP A 64 14.40 1.20 -3.29
CA ASP A 64 15.46 2.06 -3.84
C ASP A 64 16.55 1.24 -4.56
N VAL A 65 16.58 -0.07 -4.31
CA VAL A 65 17.51 -1.05 -4.88
C VAL A 65 16.71 -2.14 -5.56
N ASP A 66 16.94 -2.31 -6.86
CA ASP A 66 16.40 -3.43 -7.61
C ASP A 66 17.17 -4.70 -7.20
N GLU A 67 16.60 -5.51 -6.31
CA GLU A 67 17.25 -6.73 -5.81
C GLU A 67 17.59 -7.67 -6.98
N GLU A 68 16.78 -7.69 -8.04
CA GLU A 68 17.04 -8.43 -9.29
C GLU A 68 18.22 -7.84 -10.07
N GLY A 69 18.42 -6.53 -10.02
CA GLY A 69 19.60 -5.84 -10.56
C GLY A 69 20.88 -6.13 -9.77
N VAL A 70 20.79 -6.25 -8.44
CA VAL A 70 21.95 -6.57 -7.57
C VAL A 70 22.37 -8.04 -7.70
N LEU A 71 21.41 -8.96 -7.83
CA LEU A 71 21.71 -10.38 -8.08
C LEU A 71 22.43 -10.60 -9.42
N ASN A 72 22.21 -9.72 -10.41
CA ASN A 72 22.91 -9.74 -11.70
C ASN A 72 24.30 -9.09 -11.68
N LEU A 73 24.66 -8.31 -10.65
CA LEU A 73 26.03 -7.81 -10.44
C LEU A 73 26.93 -8.80 -9.68
N GLY A 74 26.36 -9.88 -9.15
CA GLY A 74 27.03 -10.84 -8.28
C GLY A 74 27.81 -11.98 -8.96
N SER A 75 28.06 -11.93 -10.27
CA SER A 75 28.96 -12.90 -10.92
C SER A 75 30.31 -12.29 -11.31
N PRO A 76 31.30 -12.36 -10.41
CA PRO A 76 32.68 -12.58 -10.82
C PRO A 76 33.14 -13.96 -10.34
N ALA A 77 33.59 -14.78 -11.28
CA ALA A 77 34.36 -15.97 -10.97
C ALA A 77 35.63 -15.62 -10.16
N ALA A 78 36.01 -16.54 -9.27
CA ALA A 78 37.33 -16.75 -8.66
C ALA A 78 37.66 -16.06 -7.31
N ASN A 79 37.67 -16.92 -6.29
CA ASN A 79 38.74 -17.18 -5.30
C ASN A 79 39.05 -16.18 -4.16
N THR A 80 39.40 -16.81 -3.02
CA THR A 80 40.16 -16.34 -1.84
C THR A 80 39.45 -15.53 -0.72
N THR A 81 39.29 -16.23 0.41
CA THR A 81 39.55 -15.85 1.82
C THR A 81 39.45 -14.39 2.25
N ASP A 82 38.58 -14.15 3.24
CA ASP A 82 38.79 -13.43 4.52
C ASP A 82 37.70 -12.41 4.91
N VAL A 83 37.06 -12.74 6.04
CA VAL A 83 36.73 -11.93 7.22
C VAL A 83 35.85 -10.67 7.11
N ASP A 84 34.87 -10.67 8.03
CA ASP A 84 34.03 -9.58 8.55
C ASP A 84 33.07 -8.87 7.59
N SER A 85 31.81 -9.27 7.70
CA SER A 85 30.69 -8.39 7.39
C SER A 85 29.69 -8.47 8.52
N SER A 86 29.70 -7.42 9.33
CA SER A 86 28.70 -7.09 10.34
C SER A 86 27.31 -7.34 9.76
N GLY A 87 26.58 -8.29 10.35
CA GLY A 87 25.19 -8.55 10.03
C GLY A 87 24.39 -7.27 10.20
N TYR A 88 23.89 -6.75 9.09
CA TYR A 88 22.71 -5.91 9.16
C TYR A 88 21.59 -6.85 9.60
N GLU A 89 21.21 -6.77 10.87
CA GLU A 89 19.97 -7.35 11.37
C GLU A 89 18.85 -6.75 10.52
N ALA A 90 18.44 -7.50 9.49
CA ALA A 90 17.27 -7.20 8.70
C ALA A 90 16.09 -7.27 9.67
N ASN A 91 15.68 -6.10 10.18
CA ASN A 91 14.51 -5.95 11.03
C ASN A 91 13.34 -6.66 10.37
N GLN A 92 13.05 -7.87 10.86
CA GLN A 92 12.16 -8.86 10.28
C GLN A 92 10.70 -8.53 10.61
N SER A 93 10.36 -7.23 10.62
CA SER A 93 9.07 -6.72 11.08
C SER A 93 8.25 -6.08 9.95
N SER A 94 8.78 -5.99 8.72
CA SER A 94 8.11 -5.24 7.63
C SER A 94 7.65 -6.08 6.44
N LYS A 95 8.11 -7.33 6.30
CA LYS A 95 7.71 -8.19 5.16
C LYS A 95 6.28 -8.71 5.29
N ASP A 96 5.77 -8.89 6.51
CA ASP A 96 4.42 -9.44 6.74
C ASP A 96 3.29 -8.53 6.25
N ASN A 97 3.55 -7.23 6.11
CA ASN A 97 2.57 -6.26 5.60
C ASN A 97 2.82 -5.86 4.13
N LEU A 98 3.90 -6.37 3.51
CA LEU A 98 4.27 -6.05 2.13
C LEU A 98 3.64 -7.09 1.19
N VAL A 99 2.42 -6.83 0.76
CA VAL A 99 1.73 -7.64 -0.25
C VAL A 99 1.78 -6.86 -1.56
N ASP A 100 2.35 -7.46 -2.61
CA ASP A 100 2.38 -6.89 -3.97
C ASP A 100 2.98 -5.47 -4.05
N GLY A 101 4.06 -5.21 -3.29
CA GLY A 101 4.70 -3.89 -3.27
C GLY A 101 3.88 -2.80 -2.56
N VAL A 102 2.91 -3.20 -1.73
CA VAL A 102 2.05 -2.30 -0.96
C VAL A 102 2.16 -2.59 0.52
N ILE A 103 2.25 -1.53 1.33
CA ILE A 103 2.20 -1.60 2.79
C ILE A 103 0.86 -1.05 3.26
N ASN A 104 0.09 -1.85 4.01
CA ASN A 104 -1.13 -1.39 4.65
C ASN A 104 -0.78 -0.49 5.86
N LEU A 105 -1.41 0.69 5.94
CA LEU A 105 -1.17 1.66 7.02
C LEU A 105 -2.18 1.56 8.16
N CYS A 106 -3.33 0.92 7.92
CA CYS A 106 -4.38 0.72 8.92
C CYS A 106 -5.25 -0.49 8.56
N SER A 107 -6.04 -0.97 9.52
CA SER A 107 -7.11 -1.93 9.25
C SER A 107 -8.12 -1.34 8.26
N PRO A 108 -8.61 -2.11 7.28
CA PRO A 108 -9.67 -1.65 6.39
C PRO A 108 -10.94 -1.27 7.15
N VAL A 109 -11.63 -0.25 6.66
CA VAL A 109 -12.95 0.16 7.12
C VAL A 109 -13.98 -0.37 6.13
N GLN A 110 -15.04 -0.98 6.63
CA GLN A 110 -16.11 -1.51 5.78
C GLN A 110 -17.24 -0.50 5.62
N VAL A 111 -17.64 -0.27 4.38
CA VAL A 111 -18.77 0.57 3.99
C VAL A 111 -19.82 -0.33 3.35
N CYS A 112 -20.97 -0.44 4.00
CA CYS A 112 -22.09 -1.19 3.45
C CYS A 112 -22.90 -0.31 2.49
N ILE A 113 -23.09 -0.77 1.26
CA ILE A 113 -23.96 -0.14 0.28
C ILE A 113 -25.17 -1.03 0.05
N MET A 114 -26.35 -0.43 0.17
CA MET A 114 -27.62 -1.10 -0.08
C MET A 114 -28.05 -0.94 -1.54
N PRO A 115 -28.71 -1.97 -2.12
CA PRO A 115 -29.39 -1.83 -3.40
C PRO A 115 -30.37 -0.67 -3.36
N LYS A 116 -30.38 0.14 -4.43
CA LYS A 116 -31.39 1.18 -4.59
C LYS A 116 -32.72 0.49 -4.91
N VAL A 117 -33.75 0.70 -4.08
CA VAL A 117 -35.07 0.13 -4.31
C VAL A 117 -35.61 0.64 -5.65
N ILE A 118 -35.75 -0.27 -6.63
CA ILE A 118 -36.40 0.02 -7.91
C ILE A 118 -37.90 -0.15 -7.66
N ARG A 119 -38.63 0.96 -7.61
CA ARG A 119 -40.10 0.98 -7.58
C ARG A 119 -40.65 0.99 -8.99
#